data_AF-A0A6N7ARZ4-F1
#
_entry.id   AF-A0A6N7ARZ4-F1
#
_cell.length_a   1.000
_cell.length_b   1.000
_cell.length_c   1.000
_cell.angle_alpha   90.00
_cell.angle_beta   90.00
_cell.angle_gamma   90.00
#
_symmetry.space_group_name_H-M   'P 1'
#
loop_
_entity.id
_entity.type
_entity.pdbx_description
1 polymer ?
#
loop_
_entity_poly.entity_id
_entity_poly.type
_entity_poly.pdbx_seq_one_letter_code
_entity_poly.pdbx_strand_id
1 'polypeptide(L)'
;MENLLRKSKHLILIAVVALFIASAAAFLWGAAKVLFLIINLVKTYGKDPLSAIAFIEVMDTFLIAAALLIFAVGIYELSIEAVSLPEWLVINDLRDLKAKLSSIAILIMVFTFIRHLVEWRDPQGTYYFGIAVALVSASLAAFNHFDRKS
;
A
#
# COMPACT_ATOMS: atom_id res chain seq x y z
N MET A 1 -30.67 21.05 -6.89
CA MET A 1 -29.70 19.94 -6.98
C MET A 1 -28.25 20.41 -6.78
N GLU A 2 -27.88 21.60 -7.24
CA GLU A 2 -26.51 22.14 -7.10
C GLU A 2 -25.99 22.23 -5.65
N ASN A 3 -26.84 22.57 -4.67
CA ASN A 3 -26.45 22.62 -3.26
C ASN A 3 -26.15 21.23 -2.64
N LEU A 4 -26.77 20.16 -3.15
CA LEU A 4 -26.48 18.78 -2.73
C LEU A 4 -25.16 18.29 -3.33
N LEU A 5 -24.91 18.60 -4.61
CA LEU A 5 -23.65 18.30 -5.29
C LEU A 5 -22.48 19.11 -4.71
N ARG A 6 -22.69 20.38 -4.35
CA ARG A 6 -21.69 21.22 -3.68
C ARG A 6 -21.38 20.72 -2.27
N LYS A 7 -22.36 20.21 -1.53
CA LYS A 7 -22.14 19.53 -0.23
C LYS A 7 -21.37 18.22 -0.37
N SER A 8 -21.61 17.45 -1.44
CA SER A 8 -20.85 16.22 -1.75
C SER A 8 -19.37 16.51 -1.92
N LYS A 9 -18.98 17.59 -2.63
CA LYS A 9 -17.57 17.99 -2.76
C LYS A 9 -16.89 18.29 -1.42
N HIS A 10 -17.59 18.90 -0.47
CA HIS A 10 -17.02 19.21 0.85
C HIS A 10 -16.81 17.95 1.69
N LEU A 11 -17.76 17.01 1.65
CA LEU A 11 -17.61 15.70 2.32
C LEU A 11 -16.42 14.92 1.77
N ILE A 12 -16.24 14.94 0.44
CA ILE A 12 -15.12 14.27 -0.22
C ILE A 12 -13.79 14.92 0.19
N LEU A 13 -13.73 16.26 0.26
CA LEU A 13 -12.52 16.97 0.68
C LEU A 13 -12.11 16.62 2.12
N ILE A 14 -13.07 16.45 3.03
CA ILE A 14 -12.79 15.96 4.39
C ILE A 14 -12.17 14.57 4.35
N ALA A 15 -12.71 13.65 3.53
CA ALA A 15 -12.16 12.30 3.39
C ALA A 15 -10.75 12.31 2.80
N VAL A 16 -10.49 13.11 1.77
CA VAL A 16 -9.16 13.27 1.16
C VAL A 16 -8.15 13.80 2.18
N VAL A 17 -8.49 14.84 2.93
CA VAL A 17 -7.61 15.41 3.97
C VAL A 17 -7.32 14.38 5.06
N ALA A 18 -8.32 13.63 5.51
CA ALA A 18 -8.14 12.58 6.51
C ALA A 18 -7.20 11.46 6.01
N LEU A 19 -7.38 11.00 4.77
CA LEU A 19 -6.52 9.98 4.16
C LEU A 19 -5.09 10.50 3.96
N PHE A 20 -4.94 11.77 3.56
CA PHE A 20 -3.64 12.40 3.40
C PHE A 20 -2.89 12.51 4.73
N ILE A 21 -3.56 12.93 5.81
CA ILE A 21 -2.98 12.97 7.15
C ILE A 21 -2.60 11.57 7.62
N ALA A 22 -3.45 10.57 7.41
CA ALA A 22 -3.16 9.18 7.77
C ALA A 22 -1.95 8.63 7.00
N SER A 23 -1.86 8.92 5.70
CA SER A 23 -0.69 8.57 4.89
C SER A 23 0.58 9.25 5.39
N ALA A 24 0.54 10.55 5.66
CA ALA A 24 1.69 11.30 6.18
C ALA A 24 2.16 10.75 7.53
N ALA A 25 1.23 10.46 8.44
CA ALA A 25 1.53 9.83 9.72
C ALA A 25 2.19 8.45 9.54
N ALA A 26 1.67 7.63 8.61
CA ALA A 26 2.25 6.32 8.30
C ALA A 26 3.66 6.43 7.71
N PHE A 27 3.92 7.40 6.82
CA PHE A 27 5.27 7.68 6.29
C PHE A 27 6.24 8.10 7.40
N LEU A 28 5.83 9.01 8.29
CA LEU A 28 6.65 9.45 9.42
C LEU A 28 6.93 8.29 10.39
N TRP A 29 5.94 7.44 10.64
CA TRP A 29 6.10 6.26 11.47
C TRP A 29 7.08 5.25 10.85
N GLY A 30 6.95 4.99 9.53
CA GLY A 30 7.89 4.16 8.79
C GLY A 30 9.32 4.71 8.86
N ALA A 31 9.50 6.02 8.67
CA ALA A 31 10.79 6.68 8.79
C ALA A 31 11.39 6.55 10.21
N ALA A 32 10.57 6.71 11.26
CA ALA A 32 11.00 6.49 12.63
C ALA A 32 11.48 5.04 12.85
N LYS A 33 10.72 4.04 12.38
CA LYS A 33 11.13 2.62 12.44
C LYS A 33 12.48 2.38 11.77
N VAL A 34 12.71 2.96 10.59
CA VAL A 34 14.00 2.87 9.88
C VAL A 34 15.15 3.38 10.75
N LEU A 35 14.99 4.54 11.38
CA LEU A 35 16.02 5.12 12.24
C LEU A 35 16.34 4.21 13.42
N PHE A 36 15.33 3.67 14.10
CA PHE A 36 15.53 2.71 15.18
C PHE A 36 16.25 1.44 14.71
N LEU A 37 15.90 0.93 13.53
CA LEU A 37 16.54 -0.24 12.92
C LEU A 37 18.02 0.00 12.64
N ILE A 38 18.37 1.14 12.03
CA ILE A 38 19.75 1.50 11.73
C ILE A 38 20.57 1.60 13.03
N ILE A 39 20.03 2.29 14.04
CA ILE A 39 20.71 2.44 15.35
C ILE A 39 20.96 1.06 15.98
N ASN A 40 19.98 0.16 15.95
CA ASN A 40 20.12 -1.18 16.52
C ASN A 40 21.13 -2.03 15.73
N LEU A 41 21.12 -1.93 14.39
CA LEU A 41 22.04 -2.67 13.54
C LEU A 41 23.50 -2.28 13.79
N VAL A 42 23.76 -0.98 13.95
CA VAL A 42 25.09 -0.45 14.31
C VAL A 42 25.51 -0.91 15.71
N LYS A 43 24.59 -0.87 16.70
CA LYS A 43 24.89 -1.33 18.07
C LYS A 43 25.22 -2.82 18.15
N THR A 44 24.56 -3.65 17.33
CA THR A 44 24.70 -5.11 17.35
C THR A 44 25.79 -5.62 16.39
N TYR A 45 26.55 -4.72 15.74
CA TYR A 45 27.56 -5.06 14.72
C TYR A 45 27.02 -5.98 13.60
N GLY A 46 25.74 -5.82 13.24
CA GLY A 46 25.11 -6.60 12.17
C GLY A 46 24.94 -8.10 12.44
N LYS A 47 25.10 -8.58 13.68
CA LYS A 47 24.99 -10.01 14.03
C LYS A 47 23.56 -10.51 14.27
N ASP A 48 22.55 -9.64 14.16
CA ASP A 48 21.17 -10.02 14.45
C ASP A 48 20.40 -10.42 13.17
N PRO A 49 20.13 -11.72 12.94
CA PRO A 49 19.35 -12.19 11.79
C PRO A 49 17.91 -11.67 11.79
N LEU A 50 17.38 -11.17 12.92
CA LEU A 50 16.07 -10.52 12.97
C LEU A 50 16.01 -9.20 12.20
N SER A 51 17.16 -8.62 11.86
CA SER A 51 17.24 -7.35 11.12
C SER A 51 16.59 -7.47 9.74
N ALA A 52 16.75 -8.60 9.04
CA ALA A 52 16.16 -8.79 7.71
C ALA A 52 14.61 -8.79 7.76
N ILE A 53 14.03 -9.47 8.75
CA ILE A 53 12.58 -9.51 8.99
C ILE A 53 12.07 -8.10 9.32
N ALA A 54 12.80 -7.36 10.13
CA ALA A 54 12.43 -6.01 10.52
C ALA A 54 12.47 -5.01 9.35
N PHE A 55 13.39 -5.17 8.40
CA PHE A 55 13.36 -4.40 7.14
C PHE A 55 12.13 -4.72 6.30
N ILE A 56 11.70 -5.98 6.20
CA ILE A 56 10.46 -6.35 5.51
C ILE A 56 9.25 -5.68 6.17
N GLU A 57 9.19 -5.66 7.51
CA GLU A 57 8.10 -4.99 8.23
C GLU A 57 8.05 -3.46 7.96
N VAL A 58 9.22 -2.84 7.78
CA VAL A 58 9.30 -1.44 7.37
C VAL A 58 8.75 -1.25 5.96
N MET A 59 9.08 -2.16 5.02
CA MET A 59 8.54 -2.10 3.66
C MET A 59 7.00 -2.14 3.68
N ASP A 60 6.41 -3.05 4.45
CA ASP A 60 4.95 -3.13 4.61
C ASP A 60 4.34 -1.81 5.09
N THR A 61 4.99 -1.14 6.06
CA THR A 61 4.54 0.16 6.58
C THR A 61 4.52 1.23 5.48
N PHE A 62 5.56 1.28 4.64
CA PHE A 62 5.63 2.22 3.52
C PHE A 62 4.63 1.89 2.41
N LEU A 63 4.35 0.62 2.16
CA LEU A 63 3.32 0.21 1.18
C LEU A 63 1.93 0.64 1.60
N ILE A 64 1.59 0.50 2.88
CA ILE A 64 0.32 0.99 3.43
C ILE A 64 0.25 2.52 3.31
N ALA A 65 1.35 3.22 3.65
CA ALA A 65 1.42 4.68 3.53
C ALA A 65 1.21 5.16 2.07
N ALA A 66 1.83 4.46 1.11
CA ALA A 66 1.67 4.73 -0.32
C ALA A 66 0.26 4.41 -0.82
N ALA A 67 -0.34 3.30 -0.37
CA ALA A 67 -1.72 2.96 -0.71
C ALA A 67 -2.71 4.03 -0.24
N LEU A 68 -2.55 4.53 0.99
CA LEU A 68 -3.37 5.61 1.53
C LEU A 68 -3.20 6.91 0.71
N LEU A 69 -1.97 7.24 0.33
CA LEU A 69 -1.70 8.41 -0.52
C LEU A 69 -2.36 8.29 -1.89
N ILE A 70 -2.19 7.15 -2.55
CA ILE A 70 -2.78 6.86 -3.86
C ILE A 70 -4.30 6.91 -3.78
N PHE A 71 -4.88 6.40 -2.70
CA PHE A 71 -6.32 6.48 -2.48
C PHE A 71 -6.79 7.92 -2.25
N ALA A 72 -6.07 8.71 -1.45
CA ALA A 72 -6.38 10.13 -1.25
C ALA A 72 -6.35 10.92 -2.56
N VAL A 73 -5.28 10.74 -3.35
CA VAL A 73 -5.08 11.38 -4.65
C VAL A 73 -6.17 10.95 -5.63
N GLY A 74 -6.47 9.65 -5.73
CA GLY A 74 -7.48 9.17 -6.66
C GLY A 74 -8.88 9.66 -6.34
N ILE A 75 -9.25 9.70 -5.05
CA ILE A 75 -10.54 10.28 -4.65
C ILE A 75 -10.58 11.78 -4.97
N TYR A 76 -9.47 12.50 -4.81
CA TYR A 76 -9.37 13.91 -5.16
C TYR A 76 -9.52 14.14 -6.67
N GLU A 77 -8.75 13.45 -7.51
CA GLU A 77 -8.79 13.61 -8.96
C GLU A 77 -10.14 13.22 -9.56
N LEU A 78 -10.73 12.12 -9.09
CA LEU A 78 -12.02 11.64 -9.62
C LEU A 78 -13.22 12.50 -9.21
N SER A 79 -13.12 13.25 -8.12
CA SER A 79 -14.26 13.95 -7.53
C SER A 79 -14.19 15.47 -7.64
N ILE A 80 -12.98 16.04 -7.70
CA ILE A 80 -12.74 17.48 -7.60
C ILE A 80 -12.10 17.98 -8.88
N GLU A 81 -10.81 17.70 -9.08
CA GLU A 81 -10.01 18.24 -10.18
C GLU A 81 -8.73 17.42 -10.38
N ALA A 82 -8.30 17.28 -11.64
CA ALA A 82 -7.05 16.63 -12.00
C ALA A 82 -5.84 17.48 -11.56
N VAL A 83 -4.79 16.84 -11.06
CA VAL A 83 -3.58 17.53 -10.59
C VAL A 83 -2.41 17.16 -11.51
N SER A 84 -1.49 18.10 -11.73
CA SER A 84 -0.25 17.79 -12.45
C SER A 84 0.65 16.89 -11.59
N LEU A 85 0.49 15.58 -11.78
CA LEU A 85 1.21 14.53 -11.07
C LEU A 85 2.09 13.74 -12.04
N PRO A 86 3.17 13.09 -11.54
CA PRO A 86 3.95 12.18 -12.37
C PRO A 86 3.07 11.02 -12.85
N GLU A 87 3.34 10.50 -14.04
CA GLU A 87 2.47 9.51 -14.74
C GLU A 87 2.08 8.31 -13.87
N TRP A 88 2.97 7.84 -13.00
CA TRP A 88 2.70 6.70 -12.13
C TRP A 88 1.65 6.99 -11.04
N LEU A 89 1.34 8.26 -10.74
CA LEU A 89 0.39 8.70 -9.72
C LEU A 89 -0.91 9.29 -10.29
N VAL A 90 -0.94 9.65 -11.58
CA VAL A 90 -2.15 10.15 -12.27
C VAL A 90 -3.25 9.07 -12.26
N ILE A 91 -4.47 9.44 -11.91
CA ILE A 91 -5.64 8.56 -11.81
C ILE A 91 -6.77 9.15 -12.67
N ASN A 92 -7.01 8.51 -13.81
CA ASN A 92 -7.96 9.03 -14.80
C ASN A 92 -9.41 8.59 -14.54
N ASP A 93 -9.60 7.38 -14.00
CA ASP A 93 -10.92 6.83 -13.69
C ASP A 93 -10.87 5.90 -12.45
N LEU A 94 -12.05 5.43 -12.01
CA LEU A 94 -12.17 4.51 -10.87
C LEU A 94 -11.45 3.17 -11.11
N ARG A 95 -11.30 2.73 -12.36
CA ARG A 95 -10.61 1.48 -12.71
C ARG A 95 -9.11 1.64 -12.53
N ASP A 96 -8.55 2.78 -12.92
CA ASP A 96 -7.13 3.11 -12.71
C ASP A 96 -6.80 3.13 -11.21
N LEU A 97 -7.64 3.80 -10.40
CA LEU A 97 -7.49 3.78 -8.94
C LEU A 97 -7.52 2.35 -8.37
N LYS A 98 -8.52 1.55 -8.79
CA LYS A 98 -8.64 0.16 -8.36
C LYS A 98 -7.43 -0.67 -8.75
N ALA A 99 -6.96 -0.54 -9.98
CA ALA A 99 -5.81 -1.28 -10.48
C ALA A 99 -4.52 -0.96 -9.70
N LYS A 100 -4.29 0.32 -9.38
CA LYS A 100 -3.14 0.74 -8.55
C LYS A 100 -3.23 0.19 -7.14
N LEU A 101 -4.39 0.29 -6.48
CA LEU A 101 -4.58 -0.25 -5.14
C LEU A 101 -4.46 -1.78 -5.09
N SER A 102 -5.02 -2.49 -6.08
CA SER A 102 -4.86 -3.94 -6.21
C SER A 102 -3.41 -4.35 -6.42
N SER A 103 -2.64 -3.58 -7.19
CA SER A 103 -1.21 -3.84 -7.39
C SER A 103 -0.43 -3.72 -6.07
N ILE A 104 -0.76 -2.73 -5.23
CA ILE A 104 -0.15 -2.59 -3.90
C ILE A 104 -0.62 -3.70 -2.96
N ALA A 105 -1.88 -4.10 -3.01
CA ALA A 105 -2.38 -5.21 -2.22
C ALA A 105 -1.64 -6.52 -2.54
N ILE A 106 -1.38 -6.78 -3.83
CA ILE A 106 -0.54 -7.91 -4.27
C ILE A 106 0.86 -7.78 -3.67
N LEU A 107 1.45 -6.59 -3.72
CA LEU A 107 2.78 -6.35 -3.17
C LEU A 107 2.86 -6.60 -1.65
N ILE A 108 1.85 -6.15 -0.88
CA ILE A 108 1.74 -6.42 0.56
C ILE A 108 1.65 -7.92 0.83
N MET A 109 0.83 -8.65 0.06
CA MET A 109 0.73 -10.11 0.21
C MET A 109 2.06 -10.81 -0.07
N VAL A 110 2.80 -10.37 -1.11
CA VAL A 110 4.12 -10.90 -1.45
C VAL A 110 5.13 -10.66 -0.33
N PHE A 111 5.23 -9.44 0.22
CA PHE A 111 6.14 -9.16 1.33
C PHE A 111 5.75 -9.91 2.61
N THR A 112 4.46 -10.04 2.89
CA THR A 112 3.96 -10.86 4.00
C THR A 112 4.38 -12.34 3.83
N PHE A 113 4.35 -12.86 2.60
CA PHE A 113 4.84 -14.22 2.32
C PHE A 113 6.35 -14.34 2.51
N ILE A 114 7.13 -13.39 2.00
CA ILE A 114 8.59 -13.37 2.18
C ILE A 114 8.93 -13.33 3.67
N ARG A 115 8.19 -12.55 4.48
CA ARG A 115 8.36 -12.52 5.93
C ARG A 115 8.18 -13.91 6.55
N HIS A 116 7.08 -14.60 6.24
CA HIS A 116 6.83 -15.96 6.74
C HIS A 116 7.92 -16.94 6.28
N LEU A 117 8.39 -16.78 5.04
CA LEU A 117 9.45 -17.61 4.46
C LEU A 117 10.79 -17.41 5.19
N VAL A 118 11.13 -16.17 5.55
CA VAL A 118 12.37 -15.86 6.28
C VAL A 118 12.30 -16.29 7.73
N GLU A 119 11.13 -16.17 8.38
CA GLU A 119 10.94 -16.63 9.76
C GLU A 119 11.02 -18.17 9.88
N TRP A 120 10.65 -18.90 8.82
CA TRP A 120 10.72 -20.38 8.66
C TRP A 120 10.31 -21.17 9.93
N ARG A 121 9.24 -20.75 10.61
CA ARG A 121 8.77 -21.41 11.85
C ARG A 121 7.85 -22.60 11.60
N ASP A 122 7.03 -22.54 10.56
CA ASP A 122 6.06 -23.58 10.20
C ASP A 122 6.08 -23.84 8.68
N PRO A 123 6.87 -24.81 8.22
CA PRO A 123 7.01 -25.11 6.79
C PRO A 123 5.68 -25.47 6.11
N GLN A 124 4.77 -26.16 6.81
CA GLN A 124 3.47 -26.54 6.25
C GLN A 124 2.53 -25.34 6.16
N GLY A 125 2.45 -24.54 7.22
CA GLY A 125 1.68 -23.28 7.21
C GLY A 125 2.18 -22.30 6.15
N THR A 126 3.50 -22.15 5.99
CA THR A 126 4.09 -21.30 4.93
C THR A 126 3.73 -21.79 3.54
N TYR A 127 3.69 -23.11 3.31
CA TYR A 127 3.25 -23.68 2.04
C TYR A 127 1.79 -23.34 1.70
N TYR A 128 0.87 -23.57 2.65
CA TYR A 128 -0.54 -23.22 2.46
C TYR A 128 -0.75 -21.72 2.29
N PHE A 129 -0.03 -20.89 3.05
CA PHE A 129 -0.06 -19.44 2.91
C PHE A 129 0.43 -19.00 1.53
N GLY A 130 1.52 -19.60 1.02
CA GLY A 130 2.02 -19.35 -0.34
C GLY A 130 1.00 -19.66 -1.42
N ILE A 131 0.28 -20.79 -1.32
CA ILE A 131 -0.80 -21.13 -2.26
C ILE A 131 -1.94 -20.11 -2.18
N ALA A 132 -2.36 -19.71 -0.97
CA ALA A 132 -3.41 -18.72 -0.79
C ALA A 132 -3.03 -17.37 -1.41
N VAL A 133 -1.82 -16.88 -1.14
CA VAL A 133 -1.29 -15.64 -1.72
C VAL A 133 -1.23 -15.73 -3.25
N ALA A 134 -0.76 -16.84 -3.81
CA ALA A 134 -0.71 -17.04 -5.26
C ALA A 134 -2.10 -17.03 -5.91
N LEU A 135 -3.07 -17.71 -5.31
CA LEU A 135 -4.45 -17.76 -5.81
C LEU A 135 -5.12 -16.38 -5.77
N VAL A 136 -5.01 -15.66 -4.65
CA VAL A 136 -5.60 -14.33 -4.51
C VAL A 136 -4.92 -13.34 -5.46
N SER A 137 -3.59 -13.36 -5.54
CA SER A 137 -2.83 -12.49 -6.44
C SER A 137 -3.16 -12.76 -7.91
N ALA A 138 -3.26 -14.04 -8.30
CA ALA A 138 -3.64 -14.43 -9.66
C ALA A 138 -5.08 -13.98 -9.99
N SER A 139 -6.01 -14.12 -9.04
CA SER A 139 -7.39 -13.64 -9.19
C SER A 139 -7.46 -12.13 -9.39
N LEU A 140 -6.77 -11.35 -8.56
CA LEU A 140 -6.70 -9.89 -8.69
C LEU A 140 -6.03 -9.47 -10.01
N ALA A 141 -4.91 -10.11 -10.38
CA ALA A 141 -4.20 -9.82 -11.62
C ALA A 141 -5.06 -10.13 -12.85
N ALA A 142 -5.77 -11.27 -12.85
CA ALA A 142 -6.70 -11.63 -13.90
C ALA A 142 -7.83 -10.60 -14.00
N PHE A 143 -8.46 -10.25 -12.87
CA PHE A 143 -9.53 -9.25 -12.83
C PHE A 143 -9.06 -7.91 -13.43
N ASN A 144 -7.89 -7.41 -13.01
CA ASN A 144 -7.33 -6.16 -13.53
C ASN A 144 -6.98 -6.24 -15.03
N HIS A 145 -6.55 -7.41 -15.52
CA HIS A 145 -6.26 -7.61 -16.94
C HIS A 145 -7.53 -7.61 -17.79
N PHE A 146 -8.60 -8.25 -17.31
CA PHE A 146 -9.90 -8.25 -18.00
C PHE A 146 -10.55 -6.86 -18.02
N ASP A 147 -10.47 -6.13 -16.90
CA ASP A 147 -11.05 -4.78 -16.79
C ASP A 147 -10.33 -3.75 -17.70
N ARG A 148 -9.06 -4.01 -18.07
CA ARG A 148 -8.29 -3.16 -19.01
C ARG A 148 -8.65 -3.40 -20.48
N LYS A 149 -9.34 -4.49 -20.80
CA LYS A 149 -9.65 -4.92 -22.18
C LYS A 149 -11.09 -4.59 -22.63
N SER A 150 -11.92 -4.06 -21.73
CA SER A 150 -13.29 -3.61 -21.98
C SER A 150 -13.43 -2.10 -21.89
#